data_AF-A0A4Q2USJ9-F1
#
_entry.id   AF-A0A4Q2USJ9-F1
#
_cell.length_a   1.000
_cell.length_b   1.000
_cell.length_c   1.000
_cell.angle_alpha   90.00
_cell.angle_beta   90.00
_cell.angle_gamma   90.00
#
_symmetry.space_group_name_H-M   'P 1'
#
loop_
_entity.id
_entity.type
_entity.pdbx_description
1 polymer ?
#
loop_
_entity_poly.entity_id
_entity_poly.type
_entity_poly.pdbx_seq_one_letter_code
_entity_poly.pdbx_strand_id
1 'polypeptide(L)'
;MSSASPAPLLSEPSDELLGSASPGSPVPAKHTLDHSLSDRAGKRAKGRTNKSTWNEARGPYEERGEKARDTSYHEIWYCKHCDSTKKPNSITTNLSRARKHLRDFHGIRVIEHVERSDLKKQQHGTITDLFGRQEERQASRDLTEEKYLANAINIPAFEEAL
;
A
#
# COMPACT_ATOMS: atom_id res chain seq x y z
N MET A 1 9.00 8.74 74.73
CA MET A 1 9.57 7.40 74.51
C MET A 1 9.93 7.34 73.03
N SER A 2 11.04 7.97 72.64
CA SER A 2 12.40 7.38 72.44
C SER A 2 12.43 6.46 71.21
N SER A 3 12.88 6.95 70.04
CA SER A 3 14.26 6.86 69.48
C SER A 3 14.45 5.55 68.67
N ALA A 4 15.11 5.43 67.51
CA ALA A 4 16.02 6.27 66.73
C ALA A 4 16.17 5.72 65.27
N SER A 5 16.63 6.58 64.35
CA SER A 5 17.45 6.26 63.15
C SER A 5 18.94 6.53 63.50
N PRO A 6 20.01 6.29 62.68
CA PRO A 6 20.15 5.81 61.29
C PRO A 6 21.34 4.81 61.05
N ALA A 7 21.70 4.54 59.78
CA ALA A 7 22.82 3.69 59.28
C ALA A 7 24.25 4.25 59.47
N PRO A 8 25.32 3.42 59.35
CA PRO A 8 26.43 3.68 58.36
C PRO A 8 27.13 2.39 57.81
N LEU A 9 27.50 2.28 56.52
CA LEU A 9 28.78 2.56 55.81
C LEU A 9 29.97 1.56 55.96
N LEU A 10 30.46 1.09 54.78
CA LEU A 10 31.88 0.78 54.39
C LEU A 10 32.57 -0.44 55.10
N SER A 11 33.49 -1.25 54.55
CA SER A 11 34.53 -1.13 53.52
C SER A 11 34.93 -2.52 52.94
N GLU A 12 35.70 -2.46 51.85
CA GLU A 12 36.37 -3.48 51.01
C GLU A 12 37.39 -4.45 51.72
N PRO A 13 38.50 -4.94 51.08
CA PRO A 13 38.65 -6.07 50.15
C PRO A 13 39.70 -7.10 50.63
N SER A 14 39.83 -8.26 49.99
CA SER A 14 41.03 -9.14 50.05
C SER A 14 40.99 -10.04 48.81
N ASP A 15 41.77 -9.84 47.75
CA ASP A 15 43.23 -10.02 47.53
C ASP A 15 43.66 -11.51 47.45
N GLU A 16 44.68 -11.75 46.62
CA GLU A 16 45.41 -13.01 46.35
C GLU A 16 44.80 -13.87 45.20
N LEU A 17 45.45 -14.21 44.06
CA LEU A 17 46.87 -14.24 43.70
C LEU A 17 47.07 -14.27 42.16
N LEU A 18 48.03 -13.45 41.72
CA LEU A 18 49.07 -13.65 40.69
C LEU A 18 48.83 -14.63 39.51
N GLY A 19 48.91 -14.07 38.29
CA GLY A 19 49.27 -14.77 37.06
C GLY A 19 49.80 -13.77 36.03
N SER A 20 51.11 -13.85 35.77
CA SER A 20 51.97 -12.89 35.08
C SER A 20 51.66 -12.56 33.60
N ALA A 21 52.08 -11.33 33.22
CA ALA A 21 52.60 -10.81 31.94
C ALA A 21 52.91 -11.83 30.80
N SER A 22 52.86 -11.55 29.49
CA SER A 22 52.56 -10.42 28.57
C SER A 22 52.74 -10.99 27.12
N PRO A 23 52.97 -10.22 26.03
CA PRO A 23 52.04 -9.71 25.01
C PRO A 23 52.16 -10.38 23.61
N GLY A 24 51.20 -10.13 22.69
CA GLY A 24 51.50 -10.11 21.25
C GLY A 24 50.47 -10.68 20.24
N SER A 25 49.94 -9.77 19.42
CA SER A 25 49.51 -9.94 18.01
C SER A 25 48.07 -10.40 17.63
N PRO A 26 47.58 -9.97 16.43
CA PRO A 26 46.17 -9.61 16.19
C PRO A 26 45.35 -10.62 15.34
N VAL A 27 44.04 -10.70 15.66
CA VAL A 27 42.80 -10.79 14.80
C VAL A 27 42.94 -11.56 13.45
N PRO A 28 42.06 -12.54 13.10
CA PRO A 28 40.66 -12.21 12.82
C PRO A 28 39.55 -13.27 13.02
N ALA A 29 38.33 -12.72 13.13
CA ALA A 29 37.04 -13.25 12.69
C ALA A 29 36.58 -14.62 13.22
N LYS A 30 35.62 -14.61 14.15
CA LYS A 30 34.70 -15.73 14.35
C LYS A 30 33.26 -15.30 14.06
N HIS A 31 32.85 -15.66 12.85
CA HIS A 31 31.51 -16.02 12.41
C HIS A 31 30.35 -15.12 12.84
N THR A 32 30.13 -14.12 11.99
CA THR A 32 28.81 -13.67 11.59
C THR A 32 27.91 -14.85 11.16
N LEU A 33 26.66 -14.76 11.63
CA LEU A 33 25.43 -15.14 10.92
C LEU A 33 25.27 -16.61 10.52
N ASP A 34 24.49 -17.33 11.32
CA ASP A 34 23.62 -18.40 10.80
C ASP A 34 22.28 -18.42 11.55
N HIS A 35 21.59 -17.28 11.52
CA HIS A 35 20.14 -17.36 11.49
C HIS A 35 19.78 -17.79 10.07
N SER A 36 19.62 -19.10 9.89
CA SER A 36 18.91 -19.69 8.75
C SER A 36 17.55 -19.00 8.63
N LEU A 37 17.50 -17.94 7.83
CA LEU A 37 16.29 -17.46 7.20
C LEU A 37 15.91 -18.59 6.25
N SER A 38 15.13 -19.54 6.79
CA SER A 38 14.47 -20.56 6.01
C SER A 38 13.73 -19.85 4.89
N ASP A 39 14.33 -19.94 3.70
CA ASP A 39 13.87 -19.36 2.46
C ASP A 39 12.58 -20.09 2.08
N ARG A 40 11.48 -19.69 2.72
CA ARG A 40 10.14 -20.01 2.24
C ARG A 40 9.94 -19.18 0.98
N ALA A 41 10.53 -19.66 -0.11
CA ALA A 41 10.12 -19.40 -1.47
C ALA A 41 8.61 -19.71 -1.57
N GLY A 42 7.79 -18.68 -1.37
CA GLY A 42 6.36 -18.90 -1.22
C GLY A 42 5.61 -17.58 -1.19
N LYS A 43 5.15 -17.17 -2.37
CA LYS A 43 4.36 -15.96 -2.70
C LYS A 43 5.25 -14.74 -2.93
N ARG A 44 5.40 -14.35 -4.20
CA ARG A 44 5.85 -13.00 -4.57
C ARG A 44 5.03 -12.02 -3.73
N ALA A 45 5.67 -11.31 -2.80
CA ALA A 45 4.98 -10.31 -2.01
C ALA A 45 4.30 -9.36 -3.01
N LYS A 46 2.98 -9.37 -3.06
CA LYS A 46 2.23 -8.52 -3.97
C LYS A 46 2.59 -7.10 -3.56
N GLY A 47 3.44 -6.45 -4.35
CA GLY A 47 3.97 -5.13 -4.02
C GLY A 47 2.81 -4.23 -3.62
N ARG A 48 2.96 -3.56 -2.48
CA ARG A 48 1.94 -2.67 -1.92
C ARG A 48 1.46 -1.72 -3.04
N THR A 49 0.17 -1.73 -3.32
CA THR A 49 -0.44 -0.80 -4.26
C THR A 49 -0.48 0.60 -3.62
N ASN A 50 -0.49 1.64 -4.46
CA ASN A 50 -0.45 3.04 -4.01
C ASN A 50 0.81 3.42 -3.22
N LYS A 51 1.98 3.02 -3.73
CA LYS A 51 3.28 3.21 -3.04
C LYS A 51 3.52 4.67 -2.69
N SER A 52 3.21 5.59 -3.61
CA SER A 52 3.45 7.02 -3.41
C SER A 52 2.64 7.57 -2.24
N THR A 53 1.39 7.13 -2.07
CA THR A 53 0.54 7.54 -0.95
C THR A 53 1.05 6.97 0.37
N TRP A 54 1.52 5.73 0.36
CA TRP A 54 2.09 5.08 1.54
C TRP A 54 3.47 5.62 1.94
N ASN A 55 4.24 6.20 1.02
CA ASN A 55 5.51 6.90 1.34
C ASN A 55 5.28 8.21 2.11
N GLU A 56 4.07 8.74 2.05
CA GLU A 56 3.63 9.88 2.86
C GLU A 56 3.02 9.45 4.20
N ALA A 57 2.98 8.14 4.47
CA ALA A 57 2.55 7.59 5.74
C ALA A 57 3.73 7.43 6.71
N ARG A 58 3.48 7.59 8.01
CA ARG A 58 4.35 7.10 9.09
C ARG A 58 3.82 5.78 9.64
N GLY A 59 4.69 5.09 10.39
CA GLY A 59 4.28 3.94 11.20
C GLY A 59 3.37 4.34 12.37
N PRO A 60 2.57 3.39 12.89
CA PRO A 60 1.81 3.59 14.11
C PRO A 60 2.77 3.76 15.30
N TYR A 61 2.43 4.67 16.21
CA TYR A 61 3.14 4.87 17.46
C TYR A 61 2.52 3.99 18.55
N GLU A 62 3.17 2.87 18.87
CA GLU A 62 2.65 1.90 19.85
C GLU A 62 2.49 2.52 21.24
N GLU A 63 3.38 3.42 21.64
CA GLU A 63 3.30 4.10 22.95
C GLU A 63 2.05 5.00 23.08
N ARG A 64 1.46 5.43 21.96
CA ARG A 64 0.19 6.19 21.92
C ARG A 64 -1.03 5.25 21.79
N GLY A 65 -0.81 3.93 21.70
CA GLY A 65 -1.84 2.95 21.44
C GLY A 65 -2.35 2.96 19.99
N GLU A 66 -1.58 3.51 19.06
CA GLU A 66 -1.93 3.47 17.63
C GLU A 66 -1.74 2.06 17.08
N LYS A 67 -2.71 1.60 16.29
CA LYS A 67 -2.72 0.25 15.72
C LYS A 67 -2.33 0.30 14.25
N ALA A 68 -1.62 -0.72 13.76
CA ALA A 68 -1.33 -0.84 12.33
C ALA A 68 -2.59 -1.11 11.49
N ARG A 69 -3.62 -1.75 12.08
CA ARG A 69 -4.87 -2.13 11.43
C ARG A 69 -6.09 -1.79 12.26
N ASP A 70 -7.21 -1.55 11.59
CA ASP A 70 -8.52 -1.37 12.23
C ASP A 70 -9.13 -2.74 12.66
N THR A 71 -10.32 -2.69 13.26
CA THR A 71 -11.06 -3.90 13.69
C THR A 71 -11.45 -4.81 12.52
N SER A 72 -11.53 -4.26 11.31
CA SER A 72 -11.84 -4.97 10.08
C SER A 72 -10.58 -5.38 9.30
N TYR A 73 -9.40 -5.27 9.92
CA TYR A 73 -8.11 -5.66 9.36
C TYR A 73 -7.63 -4.81 8.18
N HIS A 74 -8.17 -3.61 7.98
CA HIS A 74 -7.65 -2.64 7.01
C HIS A 74 -6.42 -1.92 7.58
N GLU A 75 -5.40 -1.69 6.75
CA GLU A 75 -4.22 -0.93 7.14
C GLU A 75 -4.58 0.54 7.40
N ILE A 76 -4.16 1.04 8.55
CA ILE A 76 -4.38 2.44 8.93
C ILE A 76 -3.21 3.27 8.41
N TRP A 77 -3.54 4.29 7.62
CA TRP A 77 -2.62 5.30 7.15
C TRP A 77 -2.53 6.42 8.18
N TYR A 78 -1.30 6.72 8.62
CA TYR A 78 -1.00 7.83 9.53
C TYR A 78 -0.17 8.86 8.77
N CYS A 79 -0.57 10.12 8.76
CA CYS A 79 0.17 11.18 8.08
C CYS A 79 1.54 11.40 8.75
N LYS A 80 2.61 11.40 7.95
CA LYS A 80 3.97 11.70 8.46
C LYS A 80 4.20 13.17 8.82
N HIS A 81 3.38 14.06 8.27
CA HIS A 81 3.50 15.52 8.44
C HIS A 81 2.59 16.08 9.54
N CYS A 82 1.92 15.19 10.27
CA CYS A 82 1.02 15.55 11.36
C CYS A 82 1.51 14.95 12.67
N ASP A 83 1.89 15.82 13.60
CA ASP A 83 2.24 15.42 14.97
C ASP A 83 1.01 15.11 15.84
N SER A 84 -0.17 15.49 15.34
CA SER A 84 -1.41 15.44 16.10
C SER A 84 -2.56 14.83 15.28
N THR A 85 -3.36 14.02 15.98
CA THR A 85 -4.65 13.49 15.52
C THR A 85 -5.72 14.57 15.32
N LYS A 86 -5.41 15.83 15.65
CA LYS A 86 -6.35 16.97 15.56
C LYS A 86 -6.73 17.35 14.13
N LYS A 87 -5.90 17.03 13.13
CA LYS A 87 -6.23 17.33 11.73
C LYS A 87 -7.16 16.25 11.16
N PRO A 88 -8.25 16.64 10.47
CA PRO A 88 -9.17 15.67 9.91
C PRO A 88 -8.47 14.81 8.87
N ASN A 89 -8.75 13.51 8.91
CA ASN A 89 -8.15 12.49 8.03
C ASN A 89 -6.61 12.39 8.09
N SER A 90 -5.97 12.91 9.15
CA SER A 90 -4.54 12.61 9.41
C SER A 90 -4.32 11.15 9.78
N ILE A 91 -5.39 10.46 10.20
CA ILE A 91 -5.47 9.02 10.43
C ILE A 91 -6.68 8.50 9.65
N THR A 92 -6.47 7.55 8.73
CA THR A 92 -7.56 6.97 7.95
C THR A 92 -7.19 5.62 7.35
N THR A 93 -8.15 4.75 7.15
CA THR A 93 -7.97 3.52 6.34
C THR A 93 -8.23 3.75 4.86
N ASN A 94 -8.73 4.92 4.48
CA ASN A 94 -9.10 5.25 3.10
C ASN A 94 -8.04 6.13 2.43
N LEU A 95 -7.34 5.58 1.44
CA LEU A 95 -6.26 6.28 0.73
C LEU A 95 -6.72 7.49 -0.10
N SER A 96 -7.99 7.56 -0.51
CA SER A 96 -8.51 8.77 -1.15
C SER A 96 -8.65 9.92 -0.16
N ARG A 97 -9.03 9.62 1.09
CA ARG A 97 -9.03 10.60 2.18
C ARG A 97 -7.61 11.03 2.56
N ALA A 98 -6.66 10.09 2.57
CA ALA A 98 -5.25 10.40 2.78
C ALA A 98 -4.69 11.34 1.70
N ARG A 99 -4.93 11.05 0.41
CA ARG A 99 -4.51 11.94 -0.69
C ARG A 99 -5.17 13.32 -0.63
N LYS A 100 -6.44 13.39 -0.24
CA LYS A 100 -7.12 14.67 0.01
C LYS A 100 -6.46 15.43 1.16
N HIS A 101 -6.17 14.76 2.27
CA HIS A 101 -5.49 15.35 3.41
C HIS A 101 -4.12 15.92 3.03
N LEU A 102 -3.31 15.16 2.29
CA LEU A 102 -2.00 15.61 1.79
C LEU A 102 -2.12 16.85 0.91
N ARG A 103 -3.13 16.91 0.04
CA ARG A 103 -3.39 18.07 -0.82
C ARG A 103 -3.82 19.29 -0.03
N ASP A 104 -4.80 19.13 0.86
CA ASP A 104 -5.49 20.24 1.52
C ASP A 104 -4.67 20.83 2.67
N PHE A 105 -3.94 19.99 3.41
CA PHE A 105 -3.19 20.42 4.62
C PHE A 105 -1.68 20.52 4.42
N HIS A 106 -1.14 19.88 3.38
CA HIS A 106 0.31 19.86 3.12
C HIS A 106 0.68 20.34 1.71
N GLY A 107 -0.29 20.62 0.83
CA GLY A 107 -0.03 21.00 -0.56
C GLY A 107 0.60 19.88 -1.41
N ILE A 108 0.66 18.64 -0.90
CA ILE A 108 1.33 17.51 -1.54
C ILE A 108 0.34 16.82 -2.48
N ARG A 109 0.65 16.84 -3.78
CA ARG A 109 -0.11 16.09 -4.79
C ARG A 109 0.56 14.74 -5.04
N VAL A 110 -0.03 13.69 -4.47
CA VAL A 110 0.40 12.31 -4.76
C VAL A 110 -0.21 11.85 -6.07
N ILE A 111 0.65 11.59 -7.06
CA ILE A 111 0.28 10.96 -8.32
C ILE A 111 0.66 9.47 -8.21
N GLU A 112 -0.35 8.62 -8.34
CA GLU A 112 -0.12 7.17 -8.41
C GLU A 112 0.00 6.77 -9.86
N HIS A 113 1.17 6.27 -10.24
CA HIS A 113 1.34 5.62 -11.52
C HIS A 113 0.68 4.24 -11.44
N VAL A 114 -0.62 4.21 -11.75
CA VAL A 114 -1.30 2.94 -12.04
C VAL A 114 -0.81 2.53 -13.42
N GLU A 115 0.29 1.80 -13.47
CA GLU A 115 0.57 0.98 -14.63
C GLU A 115 -0.62 0.03 -14.76
N ARG A 116 -1.50 0.31 -15.74
CA ARG A 116 -2.58 -0.61 -16.07
C ARG A 116 -1.90 -1.95 -16.34
N SER A 117 -2.33 -3.01 -15.65
CA SER A 117 -1.86 -4.35 -15.99
C SER A 117 -2.10 -4.59 -17.47
N ASP A 118 -1.24 -5.35 -18.12
CA ASP A 118 -1.33 -5.58 -19.57
C ASP A 118 -2.69 -6.20 -19.94
N LEU A 119 -3.28 -7.00 -19.06
CA LEU A 119 -4.65 -7.50 -19.18
C LEU A 119 -5.70 -6.37 -19.23
N LYS A 120 -5.56 -5.34 -18.41
CA LYS A 120 -6.50 -4.20 -18.38
C LYS A 120 -6.31 -3.27 -19.59
N LYS A 121 -5.08 -3.17 -20.12
CA LYS A 121 -4.81 -2.51 -21.40
C LYS A 121 -5.46 -3.28 -22.56
N GLN A 122 -5.32 -4.60 -22.56
CA GLN A 122 -5.91 -5.48 -23.57
C GLN A 122 -7.45 -5.38 -23.58
N GLN A 123 -8.09 -5.50 -22.42
CA GLN A 123 -9.56 -5.34 -22.30
C GLN A 123 -10.05 -3.98 -22.83
N HIS A 124 -9.33 -2.90 -22.50
CA HIS A 124 -9.68 -1.57 -23.01
C HIS A 124 -9.49 -1.48 -24.53
N GLY A 125 -8.42 -2.10 -25.06
CA GLY A 125 -8.19 -2.22 -26.49
C GLY A 125 -9.34 -2.94 -27.19
N THR A 126 -9.76 -4.10 -26.66
CA THR A 126 -10.88 -4.88 -27.21
C THR A 126 -12.19 -4.11 -27.19
N ILE A 127 -12.50 -3.39 -26.10
CA ILE A 127 -13.72 -2.56 -26.02
C ILE A 127 -13.68 -1.45 -27.05
N THR A 128 -12.56 -0.72 -27.13
CA THR A 128 -12.39 0.40 -28.08
C THR A 128 -12.53 -0.09 -29.52
N ASP A 129 -11.95 -1.24 -29.82
CA ASP A 129 -12.02 -1.88 -31.14
C ASP A 129 -13.45 -2.34 -31.50
N LEU A 130 -14.19 -2.90 -30.55
CA LEU A 130 -15.58 -3.34 -30.78
C LEU A 130 -16.51 -2.17 -31.11
N PHE A 131 -16.41 -1.07 -30.34
CA PHE A 131 -17.23 0.12 -30.56
C PHE A 131 -16.76 0.95 -31.76
N GLY A 132 -15.45 1.03 -32.02
CA GLY A 132 -14.92 1.72 -33.20
C GLY A 132 -15.40 1.08 -34.51
N ARG A 133 -15.39 -0.25 -34.60
CA ARG A 133 -15.94 -0.97 -35.78
C ARG A 133 -17.46 -0.81 -35.91
N GLN A 134 -18.17 -0.63 -34.80
CA GLN A 134 -19.61 -0.39 -34.83
C GLN A 134 -19.91 1.02 -35.36
N GLU A 135 -19.13 2.01 -34.92
CA GLU A 135 -19.24 3.40 -35.36
C GLU A 135 -18.92 3.54 -36.85
N GLU A 136 -17.86 2.88 -37.34
CA GLU A 136 -17.51 2.83 -38.77
C GLU A 136 -18.62 2.21 -39.62
N ARG A 137 -19.23 1.11 -39.17
CA ARG A 137 -20.36 0.48 -39.87
C ARG A 137 -21.64 1.31 -39.83
N GLN A 138 -21.81 2.18 -38.85
CA GLN A 138 -22.99 3.06 -38.74
C GLN A 138 -22.79 4.38 -39.48
N ALA A 139 -21.55 4.86 -39.63
CA ALA A 139 -21.23 6.11 -40.31
C ALA A 139 -21.64 6.13 -41.80
N SER A 140 -21.69 4.96 -42.44
CA SER A 140 -22.08 4.82 -43.85
C SER A 140 -23.55 4.44 -44.05
N ARG A 141 -24.41 4.46 -43.02
CA ARG A 141 -25.83 4.07 -43.13
C ARG A 141 -26.72 5.30 -43.26
N ASP A 142 -27.50 5.37 -44.33
CA ASP A 142 -28.64 6.27 -44.40
C ASP A 142 -29.85 5.61 -43.73
N LEU A 143 -30.04 5.93 -42.45
CA LEU A 143 -31.15 5.43 -41.64
C LEU A 143 -32.53 5.83 -42.20
N THR A 144 -32.59 6.91 -42.99
CA THR A 144 -33.84 7.39 -43.59
C THR A 144 -34.23 6.49 -44.75
N GLU A 145 -33.27 6.17 -45.61
CA GLU A 145 -33.44 5.25 -46.74
C GLU A 145 -33.71 3.82 -46.25
N GLU A 146 -32.94 3.32 -45.28
CA GLU A 146 -33.17 1.98 -44.69
C GLU A 146 -34.58 1.84 -44.10
N LYS A 147 -35.08 2.87 -43.40
CA LYS A 147 -36.42 2.86 -42.83
C LYS A 147 -37.51 2.91 -43.91
N TYR A 148 -37.27 3.64 -45.00
CA TYR A 148 -38.22 3.73 -46.11
C TYR A 148 -38.32 2.39 -46.85
N LEU A 149 -37.18 1.74 -47.12
CA LEU A 149 -37.11 0.43 -47.76
C LEU A 149 -37.75 -0.67 -46.91
N ALA A 150 -37.50 -0.68 -45.59
CA ALA A 150 -38.10 -1.65 -44.68
C ALA A 150 -39.64 -1.55 -44.63
N ASN A 151 -40.19 -0.34 -44.65
CA ASN A 151 -41.63 -0.12 -44.66
C ASN A 151 -42.27 -0.43 -46.02
N ALA A 152 -41.51 -0.43 -47.11
CA ALA A 152 -41.98 -0.77 -48.44
C ALA A 152 -42.16 -2.29 -48.65
N ILE A 153 -41.67 -3.12 -47.72
CA ILE A 153 -41.88 -4.57 -47.76
C ILE A 153 -43.34 -4.87 -47.43
N ASN A 154 -44.08 -5.40 -48.40
CA ASN A 154 -45.43 -5.89 -48.20
C ASN A 154 -45.38 -7.28 -47.55
N ILE A 155 -45.25 -7.30 -46.22
CA ILE A 155 -45.13 -8.52 -45.40
C ILE A 155 -46.30 -9.50 -45.67
N PRO A 156 -47.57 -9.07 -45.74
CA PRO A 156 -48.68 -9.96 -46.07
C PRO A 156 -48.52 -10.72 -47.41
N ALA A 157 -48.08 -10.03 -48.46
CA ALA A 157 -47.88 -10.64 -49.77
C ALA A 157 -46.66 -11.58 -49.84
N PHE A 158 -45.68 -11.37 -48.96
CA PHE A 158 -44.51 -12.24 -48.84
C PHE A 158 -44.85 -13.55 -48.12
N GLU A 159 -45.71 -13.49 -47.10
CA GLU A 159 -46.14 -14.66 -46.32
C GLU A 159 -47.14 -15.55 -47.09
N GLU A 160 -47.97 -14.99 -47.98
CA GLU A 160 -48.86 -15.78 -48.87
C GLU A 160 -48.10 -16.55 -49.97
N ALA A 161 -46.86 -16.19 -50.27
CA ALA A 161 -46.05 -16.81 -51.32
C ALA A 161 -45.11 -17.93 -50.82
N LEU A 162 -45.13 -18.23 -49.51
CA LEU A 162 -44.39 -19.31 -48.84
C LEU A 162 -45.30 -20.53 -48.63
#